data_AF-A0A398CCM2-F1
#
_entry.id   AF-A0A398CCM2-F1
#
_cell.length_a   1.000
_cell.length_b   1.000
_cell.length_c   1.000
_cell.angle_alpha   90.00
_cell.angle_beta   90.00
_cell.angle_gamma   90.00
#
_symmetry.space_group_name_H-M   'P 1'
#
loop_
_entity.id
_entity.type
_entity.pdbx_description
1 polymer ?
#
loop_
_entity_poly.entity_id
_entity_poly.type
_entity_poly.pdbx_seq_one_letter_code
_entity_poly.pdbx_strand_id
1 'polypeptide(L)'
;MRQIAEFIRAFDLGQAPLLRVGLLELEPERQVLLYDMHHIISDGVSMDILVREFVGLYGGQTLPAPRLQYKDYAVWQQAFMQSEAMKRQETYWLETFSGELPVLEMPTDYPRPAVQSFKGDQIQFELDGELSAGLNRIAAETGTTLYMVLLAGYSVLLSKYTGQEDIVVGTPIAGRPHADVENIIGMFVNTLAMRRGRQGRKHLRRICRK
;
A
#
# COMPACT_ATOMS: atom_id res chain seq x y z
N MET A 1 -22.17 -0.64 -15.65
CA MET A 1 -21.73 -1.64 -14.65
C MET A 1 -21.29 -2.95 -15.30
N ARG A 2 -22.14 -3.67 -16.04
CA ARG A 2 -21.75 -4.95 -16.69
C ARG A 2 -20.53 -4.86 -17.62
N GLN A 3 -20.47 -3.83 -18.46
CA GLN A 3 -19.32 -3.58 -19.35
C GLN A 3 -18.00 -3.34 -18.60
N ILE A 4 -18.07 -2.74 -17.40
CA ILE A 4 -16.88 -2.53 -16.54
C ILE A 4 -16.43 -3.86 -15.94
N ALA A 5 -17.37 -4.69 -15.48
CA ALA A 5 -17.05 -6.00 -14.92
C ALA A 5 -16.44 -6.95 -15.97
N GLU A 6 -16.93 -6.92 -17.21
CA GLU A 6 -16.38 -7.71 -18.33
C GLU A 6 -15.02 -7.17 -18.82
N PHE A 7 -14.71 -5.91 -18.56
CA PHE A 7 -13.41 -5.31 -18.90
C PHE A 7 -12.27 -5.89 -18.04
N ILE A 8 -12.53 -6.11 -16.75
CA ILE A 8 -11.56 -6.67 -15.80
C ILE A 8 -11.51 -8.19 -15.98
N ARG A 9 -10.35 -8.69 -16.40
CA ARG A 9 -10.10 -10.12 -16.63
C ARG A 9 -8.66 -10.47 -16.28
N ALA A 10 -8.33 -11.76 -16.25
CA ALA A 10 -6.96 -12.19 -16.01
C ALA A 10 -6.01 -11.74 -17.13
N PHE A 11 -4.77 -11.44 -16.79
CA PHE A 11 -3.67 -11.22 -17.73
C PHE A 11 -2.88 -12.51 -17.92
N ASP A 12 -2.41 -12.78 -19.15
CA ASP A 12 -1.34 -13.74 -19.40
C ASP A 12 0.00 -13.02 -19.20
N LEU A 13 0.75 -13.42 -18.17
CA LEU A 13 2.04 -12.80 -17.83
C LEU A 13 3.13 -13.04 -18.88
N GLY A 14 2.94 -14.02 -19.77
CA GLY A 14 3.84 -14.28 -20.89
C GLY A 14 3.64 -13.34 -22.08
N GLN A 15 2.57 -12.52 -22.08
CA GLN A 15 2.20 -11.67 -23.22
C GLN A 15 2.11 -10.20 -22.82
N ALA A 16 3.02 -9.38 -23.39
CA ALA A 16 2.96 -7.93 -23.27
C ALA A 16 1.96 -7.32 -24.29
N PRO A 17 1.35 -6.16 -24.00
CA PRO A 17 1.43 -5.39 -22.75
C PRO A 17 0.52 -5.92 -21.65
N LEU A 18 0.96 -5.85 -20.39
CA LEU A 18 0.13 -6.17 -19.21
C LEU A 18 -0.77 -4.99 -18.80
N LEU A 19 -1.28 -4.26 -19.80
CA LEU A 19 -2.15 -3.10 -19.70
C LEU A 19 -3.28 -3.25 -20.72
N ARG A 20 -4.49 -2.94 -20.32
CA ARG A 20 -5.67 -2.82 -21.18
C ARG A 20 -6.28 -1.44 -21.00
N VAL A 21 -6.73 -0.85 -22.09
CA VAL A 21 -7.42 0.44 -22.11
C VAL A 21 -8.72 0.28 -22.90
N GLY A 22 -9.78 0.92 -22.43
CA GLY A 22 -11.07 0.96 -23.10
C GLY A 22 -11.71 2.33 -22.92
N LEU A 23 -12.50 2.77 -23.89
CA LEU A 23 -13.29 3.99 -23.78
C LEU A 23 -14.75 3.59 -23.89
N LEU A 24 -15.53 3.93 -22.86
CA LEU A 24 -16.98 3.77 -22.88
C LEU A 24 -17.61 5.12 -23.14
N GLU A 25 -18.29 5.25 -24.27
CA GLU A 25 -19.13 6.41 -24.56
C GLU A 25 -20.47 6.23 -23.82
N LEU A 26 -20.78 7.14 -22.89
CA LEU A 26 -22.06 7.15 -22.18
C LEU A 26 -23.05 8.06 -22.92
N GLU A 27 -22.59 9.26 -23.29
CA GLU A 27 -23.30 10.31 -24.03
C GLU A 27 -22.28 11.05 -24.93
N PRO A 28 -22.69 11.88 -25.91
CA PRO A 28 -21.76 12.50 -26.85
C PRO A 28 -20.61 13.29 -26.20
N GLU A 29 -20.87 13.97 -25.08
CA GLU A 29 -19.87 14.72 -24.31
C GLU A 29 -19.46 14.03 -23.00
N ARG A 30 -19.87 12.77 -22.80
CA ARG A 30 -19.59 12.01 -21.57
C ARG A 30 -18.99 10.66 -21.89
N GLN A 31 -17.71 10.53 -21.60
CA GLN A 31 -16.95 9.31 -21.83
C GLN A 31 -16.31 8.84 -20.52
N VAL A 32 -16.15 7.53 -20.39
CA VAL A 32 -15.41 6.90 -19.29
C VAL A 32 -14.21 6.17 -19.87
N LEU A 33 -13.03 6.64 -19.52
CA LEU A 33 -11.78 5.93 -19.81
C LEU A 33 -11.58 4.85 -18.76
N LEU A 34 -11.50 3.60 -19.20
CA LEU A 34 -11.12 2.45 -18.41
C LEU A 34 -9.67 2.10 -18.70
N TYR A 35 -8.90 1.84 -17.66
CA TYR A 35 -7.60 1.18 -17.79
C TYR A 35 -7.44 0.14 -16.68
N ASP A 36 -6.87 -1.00 -17.03
CA ASP A 36 -6.60 -2.14 -16.15
C ASP A 36 -5.17 -2.59 -16.40
N MET A 37 -4.37 -2.74 -15.35
CA MET A 37 -2.94 -3.05 -15.47
C MET A 37 -2.54 -4.05 -14.40
N HIS A 38 -1.73 -5.04 -14.78
CA HIS A 38 -1.31 -6.06 -13.83
C HIS A 38 -0.39 -5.47 -12.75
N HIS A 39 -0.67 -5.75 -11.48
CA HIS A 39 0.07 -5.19 -10.34
C HIS A 39 1.57 -5.60 -10.31
N ILE A 40 2.01 -6.55 -11.12
CA ILE A 40 3.44 -6.90 -11.26
C ILE A 40 4.27 -5.85 -11.99
N ILE A 41 3.63 -5.01 -12.83
CA ILE A 41 4.28 -3.93 -13.58
C ILE A 41 3.92 -2.54 -13.05
N SER A 42 3.21 -2.47 -11.91
CA SER A 42 2.65 -1.21 -11.41
C SER A 42 2.35 -1.26 -9.92
N ASP A 43 2.27 -0.10 -9.30
CA ASP A 43 1.79 0.13 -7.94
C ASP A 43 0.99 1.44 -7.88
N GLY A 44 0.51 1.84 -6.70
CA GLY A 44 -0.29 3.06 -6.54
C GLY A 44 0.41 4.32 -7.10
N VAL A 45 1.71 4.48 -6.85
CA VAL A 45 2.50 5.62 -7.37
C VAL A 45 2.62 5.54 -8.89
N SER A 46 2.81 4.34 -9.45
CA SER A 46 2.86 4.14 -10.90
C SER A 46 1.56 4.51 -11.59
N MET A 47 0.41 4.32 -10.94
CA MET A 47 -0.88 4.75 -11.47
C MET A 47 -0.98 6.28 -11.52
N ASP A 48 -0.52 6.98 -10.48
CA ASP A 48 -0.49 8.45 -10.47
C ASP A 48 0.42 9.00 -11.57
N ILE A 49 1.60 8.38 -11.78
CA ILE A 49 2.53 8.73 -12.87
C ILE A 49 1.85 8.54 -14.22
N LEU A 50 1.24 7.36 -14.45
CA LEU A 50 0.59 7.03 -15.71
C LEU A 50 -0.53 8.04 -16.06
N VAL A 51 -1.40 8.36 -15.10
CA VAL A 51 -2.49 9.31 -15.31
C VAL A 51 -1.95 10.71 -15.60
N ARG A 52 -0.97 11.18 -14.83
CA ARG A 52 -0.34 12.49 -15.01
C ARG A 52 0.32 12.61 -16.39
N GLU A 53 1.08 11.59 -16.79
CA GLU A 53 1.78 11.55 -18.09
C GLU A 53 0.79 11.44 -19.25
N PHE A 54 -0.26 10.63 -19.11
CA PHE A 54 -1.32 10.52 -20.12
C PHE A 54 -2.02 11.85 -20.36
N VAL A 55 -2.42 12.56 -19.29
CA VAL A 55 -3.05 13.89 -19.39
C VAL A 55 -2.09 14.90 -20.02
N GLY A 56 -0.81 14.87 -19.64
CA GLY A 56 0.21 15.73 -20.24
C GLY A 56 0.35 15.52 -21.74
N LEU A 57 0.51 14.26 -22.17
CA LEU A 57 0.61 13.88 -23.58
C LEU A 57 -0.66 14.25 -24.36
N TYR A 58 -1.84 14.01 -23.77
CA TYR A 58 -3.12 14.38 -24.38
C TYR A 58 -3.24 15.90 -24.58
N GLY A 59 -2.71 16.70 -23.65
CA GLY A 59 -2.61 18.15 -23.76
C GLY A 59 -1.50 18.65 -24.70
N GLY A 60 -0.78 17.77 -25.40
CA GLY A 60 0.28 18.12 -26.34
C GLY A 60 1.65 18.38 -25.70
N GLN A 61 1.85 18.01 -24.43
CA GLN A 61 3.16 18.10 -23.79
C GLN A 61 4.10 17.02 -24.34
N THR A 62 5.38 17.36 -24.50
CA THR A 62 6.45 16.38 -24.76
C THR A 62 7.05 15.95 -23.44
N LEU A 63 7.00 14.65 -23.15
CA LEU A 63 7.63 14.09 -21.96
C LEU A 63 9.10 13.76 -22.21
N PRO A 64 10.00 13.99 -21.25
CA PRO A 64 11.38 13.55 -21.36
C PRO A 64 11.46 12.03 -21.35
N ALA A 65 12.43 11.47 -22.07
CA ALA A 65 12.69 10.03 -21.99
C ALA A 65 13.15 9.64 -20.57
N PRO A 66 12.65 8.54 -20.00
CA PRO A 66 13.05 8.11 -18.66
C PRO A 66 14.53 7.71 -18.66
N ARG A 67 15.30 8.29 -17.73
CA ARG A 67 16.75 8.02 -17.59
C ARG A 67 17.04 6.60 -17.11
N LEU A 68 16.15 6.04 -16.30
CA LEU A 68 16.23 4.70 -15.75
C LEU A 68 14.92 3.95 -16.00
N GLN A 69 15.04 2.64 -16.11
CA GLN A 69 13.92 1.72 -16.28
C GLN A 69 13.84 0.77 -15.08
N TYR A 70 12.68 0.15 -14.87
CA TYR A 70 12.49 -0.79 -13.77
C TYR A 70 13.50 -1.96 -13.79
N LYS A 71 13.93 -2.40 -14.98
CA LYS A 71 14.99 -3.41 -15.13
C LYS A 71 16.32 -3.00 -14.51
N ASP A 72 16.67 -1.71 -14.57
CA ASP A 72 17.92 -1.21 -14.03
C ASP A 72 17.87 -1.23 -12.49
N TYR A 73 16.72 -0.85 -11.94
CA TYR A 73 16.42 -1.00 -10.52
C TYR A 73 16.46 -2.47 -10.07
N ALA A 74 15.86 -3.39 -10.84
CA ALA A 74 15.83 -4.81 -10.49
C ALA A 74 17.25 -5.42 -10.43
N VAL A 75 18.11 -5.10 -11.40
CA VAL A 75 19.52 -5.53 -11.39
C VAL A 75 20.28 -4.93 -10.21
N TRP A 76 20.09 -3.63 -9.95
CA TRP A 76 20.68 -2.98 -8.77
C TRP A 76 20.21 -3.63 -7.47
N GLN A 77 18.92 -3.92 -7.32
CA GLN A 77 18.35 -4.52 -6.12
C GLN A 77 18.93 -5.92 -5.91
N GLN A 78 19.06 -6.72 -6.97
CA GLN A 78 19.69 -8.04 -6.89
C GLN A 78 21.12 -7.97 -6.37
N ALA A 79 21.91 -6.99 -6.81
CA ALA A 79 23.26 -6.77 -6.29
C ALA A 79 23.23 -6.27 -4.83
N PHE A 80 22.31 -5.36 -4.50
CA PHE A 80 22.13 -4.83 -3.15
C PHE A 80 21.76 -5.91 -2.12
N MET A 81 21.04 -6.95 -2.54
CA MET A 81 20.68 -8.08 -1.66
C MET A 81 21.90 -8.80 -1.08
N GLN A 82 23.07 -8.71 -1.70
CA GLN A 82 24.31 -9.32 -1.21
C GLN A 82 25.12 -8.40 -0.28
N SER A 83 24.64 -7.17 -0.03
CA SER A 83 25.37 -6.17 0.75
C SER A 83 25.28 -6.40 2.26
N GLU A 84 26.28 -5.91 2.99
CA GLU A 84 26.26 -5.86 4.46
C GLU A 84 25.11 -5.01 5.02
N ALA A 85 24.66 -4.00 4.26
CA ALA A 85 23.50 -3.20 4.63
C ALA A 85 22.23 -4.05 4.62
N MET A 86 22.05 -4.91 3.61
CA MET A 86 20.91 -5.83 3.54
C MET A 86 20.96 -6.86 4.67
N LYS A 87 22.13 -7.44 4.96
CA LYS A 87 22.28 -8.37 6.09
C LYS A 87 21.84 -7.76 7.43
N ARG A 88 22.18 -6.49 7.69
CA ARG A 88 21.70 -5.79 8.90
C ARG A 88 20.18 -5.62 8.94
N GLN A 89 19.55 -5.35 7.78
CA GLN A 89 18.09 -5.26 7.70
C GLN A 89 17.44 -6.64 7.94
N GLU A 90 18.01 -7.69 7.38
CA GLU A 90 17.58 -9.07 7.61
C GLU A 90 17.67 -9.45 9.09
N THR A 91 18.82 -9.20 9.74
CA THR A 91 19.01 -9.46 11.18
C THR A 91 17.93 -8.77 12.01
N TYR A 92 17.64 -7.49 11.74
CA TYR A 92 16.60 -6.75 12.46
C TYR A 92 15.23 -7.45 12.39
N TRP A 93 14.82 -7.92 11.20
CA TRP A 93 13.52 -8.58 11.03
C TRP A 93 13.49 -9.96 11.70
N LEU A 94 14.57 -10.73 11.58
CA LEU A 94 14.70 -12.03 12.25
C LEU A 94 14.64 -11.89 13.78
N GLU A 95 15.29 -10.86 14.33
CA GLU A 95 15.25 -10.57 15.77
C GLU A 95 13.86 -10.09 16.21
N THR A 96 13.24 -9.17 15.46
CA THR A 96 11.91 -8.60 15.77
C THR A 96 10.82 -9.68 15.79
N PHE A 97 10.94 -10.66 14.90
CA PHE A 97 10.02 -11.79 14.78
C PHE A 97 10.58 -13.10 15.36
N SER A 98 11.58 -13.00 16.24
CA SER A 98 12.03 -14.15 17.01
C SER A 98 10.99 -14.56 18.07
N GLY A 99 10.96 -15.85 18.40
CA GLY A 99 10.07 -16.41 19.42
C GLY A 99 8.63 -16.60 18.94
N GLU A 100 7.69 -16.53 19.88
CA GLU A 100 6.27 -16.75 19.60
C GLU A 100 5.65 -15.53 18.89
N LEU A 101 4.97 -15.80 17.78
CA LEU A 101 4.31 -14.79 16.96
C LEU A 101 2.82 -14.74 17.26
N PRO A 102 2.24 -13.54 17.51
CA PRO A 102 0.81 -13.44 17.76
C PRO A 102 0.02 -13.70 16.48
N VAL A 103 -0.93 -14.62 16.54
CA VAL A 103 -1.98 -14.78 15.52
C VAL A 103 -3.18 -13.93 15.95
N LEU A 104 -3.64 -13.04 15.07
CA LEU A 104 -4.77 -12.17 15.39
C LEU A 104 -6.10 -12.95 15.31
N GLU A 105 -6.78 -13.06 16.43
CA GLU A 105 -8.05 -13.77 16.57
C GLU A 105 -9.21 -12.78 16.59
N MET A 106 -9.61 -12.32 15.40
CA MET A 106 -10.75 -11.42 15.24
C MET A 106 -12.07 -12.13 15.55
N PRO A 107 -13.03 -11.48 16.23
CA PRO A 107 -14.37 -12.02 16.38
C PRO A 107 -15.09 -11.93 15.02
N THR A 108 -15.08 -13.01 14.26
CA THR A 108 -15.74 -13.10 12.95
C THR A 108 -17.15 -13.67 13.08
N ASP A 109 -18.09 -13.18 12.26
CA ASP A 109 -19.48 -13.66 12.25
C ASP A 109 -19.61 -15.12 11.77
N TYR A 110 -18.64 -15.59 10.98
CA TYR A 110 -18.59 -16.95 10.43
C TYR A 110 -17.25 -17.63 10.72
N PRO A 111 -17.20 -18.97 10.72
CA PRO A 111 -15.95 -19.72 10.87
C PRO A 111 -14.93 -19.37 9.79
N ARG A 112 -13.66 -19.25 10.17
CA ARG A 112 -12.55 -19.06 9.23
C ARG A 112 -12.47 -20.25 8.26
N PRO A 113 -12.57 -20.04 6.94
CA PRO A 113 -12.41 -21.12 5.97
C PRO A 113 -11.00 -21.73 6.00
N ALA A 114 -10.88 -23.03 5.73
CA ALA A 114 -9.59 -23.72 5.66
C ALA A 114 -8.70 -23.27 4.49
N VAL A 115 -9.33 -22.78 3.41
CA VAL A 115 -8.65 -22.19 2.24
C VAL A 115 -8.99 -20.71 2.19
N GLN A 116 -7.97 -19.87 2.02
CA GLN A 116 -8.15 -18.42 1.96
C GLN A 116 -9.10 -18.03 0.82
N SER A 117 -10.11 -17.21 1.16
CA SER A 117 -11.02 -16.59 0.21
C SER A 117 -10.60 -15.15 -0.04
N PHE A 118 -10.68 -14.72 -1.30
CA PHE A 118 -10.46 -13.33 -1.71
C PHE A 118 -11.78 -12.58 -1.98
N LYS A 119 -12.93 -13.21 -1.75
CA LYS A 119 -14.22 -12.51 -1.78
C LYS A 119 -14.27 -11.54 -0.61
N GLY A 120 -14.54 -10.27 -0.91
CA GLY A 120 -14.66 -9.21 0.07
C GLY A 120 -15.63 -8.13 -0.40
N ASP A 121 -15.90 -7.18 0.49
CA ASP A 121 -16.71 -5.99 0.24
C ASP A 121 -16.03 -4.79 0.90
N GLN A 122 -16.46 -3.58 0.57
CA GLN A 122 -15.86 -2.34 1.07
C GLN A 122 -16.91 -1.43 1.70
N ILE A 123 -16.65 -1.02 2.95
CA ILE A 123 -17.39 0.05 3.62
C ILE A 123 -16.50 1.29 3.64
N GLN A 124 -17.04 2.40 3.13
CA GLN A 124 -16.37 3.70 3.11
C GLN A 124 -17.03 4.64 4.11
N PHE A 125 -16.21 5.43 4.80
CA PHE A 125 -16.65 6.51 5.67
C PHE A 125 -15.65 7.65 5.59
N GLU A 126 -16.11 8.86 5.89
CA GLU A 126 -15.30 10.07 5.87
C GLU A 126 -15.13 10.60 7.30
N LEU A 127 -13.96 11.16 7.59
CA LEU A 127 -13.73 11.90 8.82
C LEU A 127 -14.09 13.36 8.56
N ASP A 128 -14.91 13.96 9.42
CA ASP A 128 -15.21 15.38 9.32
C ASP A 128 -13.96 16.25 9.54
N GLY A 129 -14.10 17.55 9.23
CA GLY A 129 -13.00 18.50 9.33
C GLY A 129 -12.51 18.71 10.76
N GLU A 130 -13.38 18.61 11.76
CA GLU A 130 -13.01 18.80 13.17
C GLU A 130 -12.14 17.64 13.66
N LEU A 131 -12.56 16.40 13.40
CA LEU A 131 -11.82 15.20 13.75
C LEU A 131 -10.49 15.12 13.01
N SER A 132 -10.48 15.44 11.71
CA SER A 132 -9.27 15.49 10.90
C SER A 132 -8.27 16.51 11.43
N ALA A 133 -8.73 17.70 11.82
CA ALA A 133 -7.88 18.72 12.44
C ALA A 133 -7.35 18.27 13.81
N GLY A 134 -8.18 17.60 14.62
CA GLY A 134 -7.79 17.03 15.91
C GLY A 134 -6.68 15.99 15.80
N LEU A 135 -6.77 15.08 14.83
CA LEU A 135 -5.75 14.07 14.56
C LEU A 135 -4.41 14.68 14.14
N ASN A 136 -4.45 15.69 13.26
CA ASN A 136 -3.25 16.43 12.86
C ASN A 136 -2.60 17.17 14.03
N ARG A 137 -3.42 17.74 14.93
CA ARG A 137 -2.93 18.38 16.15
C ARG A 137 -2.22 17.38 17.06
N ILE A 138 -2.79 16.19 17.26
CA ILE A 138 -2.14 15.13 18.04
C ILE A 138 -0.79 14.78 17.42
N ALA A 139 -0.73 14.58 16.10
CA ALA A 139 0.50 14.26 15.39
C ALA A 139 1.59 15.33 15.64
N ALA A 140 1.22 16.61 15.51
CA ALA A 140 2.12 17.73 15.79
C ALA A 140 2.58 17.77 17.26
N GLU A 141 1.66 17.64 18.22
CA GLU A 141 1.95 17.66 19.65
C GLU A 141 2.82 16.48 20.11
N THR A 142 2.75 15.32 19.45
CA THR A 142 3.56 14.15 19.77
C THR A 142 4.84 14.04 18.96
N GLY A 143 5.06 14.92 17.98
CA GLY A 143 6.22 14.85 17.07
C GLY A 143 6.20 13.62 16.16
N THR A 144 5.00 13.19 15.75
CA THR A 144 4.77 11.97 14.95
C THR A 144 4.05 12.32 13.65
N THR A 145 3.97 11.39 12.71
CA THR A 145 3.17 11.57 11.49
C THR A 145 1.70 11.24 11.75
N LEU A 146 0.79 11.76 10.90
CA LEU A 146 -0.62 11.36 10.92
C LEU A 146 -0.77 9.84 10.75
N TYR A 147 0.05 9.24 9.88
CA TYR A 147 0.12 7.79 9.70
C TYR A 147 0.39 7.05 11.03
N MET A 148 1.36 7.48 11.83
CA MET A 148 1.65 6.86 13.14
C MET A 148 0.46 6.97 14.10
N VAL A 149 -0.24 8.11 14.10
CA VAL A 149 -1.44 8.30 14.93
C VAL A 149 -2.57 7.35 14.51
N LEU A 150 -2.82 7.23 13.21
CA LEU A 150 -3.83 6.32 12.67
C LEU A 150 -3.48 4.85 12.90
N LEU A 151 -2.22 4.46 12.69
CA LEU A 151 -1.74 3.10 12.98
C LEU A 151 -1.87 2.75 14.47
N ALA A 152 -1.54 3.70 15.36
CA ALA A 152 -1.72 3.54 16.79
C ALA A 152 -3.19 3.37 17.16
N GLY A 153 -4.08 4.20 16.60
CA GLY A 153 -5.53 4.08 16.75
C GLY A 153 -6.06 2.74 16.26
N TYR A 154 -5.64 2.30 15.08
CA TYR A 154 -6.02 1.02 14.49
C TYR A 154 -5.53 -0.17 15.34
N SER A 155 -4.29 -0.12 15.85
CA SER A 155 -3.77 -1.15 16.74
C SER A 155 -4.50 -1.19 18.09
N VAL A 156 -5.01 -0.05 18.58
CA VAL A 156 -5.88 0.00 19.76
C VAL A 156 -7.24 -0.61 19.44
N LEU A 157 -7.83 -0.30 18.28
CA LEU A 157 -9.06 -0.90 17.80
C LEU A 157 -8.94 -2.43 17.79
N LEU A 158 -7.93 -2.98 17.10
CA LEU A 158 -7.71 -4.43 17.02
C LEU A 158 -7.57 -5.05 18.42
N SER A 159 -6.80 -4.43 19.31
CA SER A 159 -6.64 -4.87 20.70
C SER A 159 -7.94 -4.89 21.49
N LYS A 160 -8.84 -3.93 21.24
CA LYS A 160 -10.15 -3.88 21.89
C LYS A 160 -11.10 -4.95 21.38
N TYR A 161 -11.05 -5.29 20.09
CA TYR A 161 -11.87 -6.34 19.50
C TYR A 161 -11.43 -7.74 19.92
N THR A 162 -10.12 -7.98 20.00
CA THR A 162 -9.58 -9.34 20.25
C THR A 162 -9.16 -9.59 21.70
N GLY A 163 -8.99 -8.53 22.49
CA GLY A 163 -8.38 -8.63 23.82
C GLY A 163 -6.87 -8.87 23.79
N GLN A 164 -6.24 -8.93 22.60
CA GLN A 164 -4.81 -9.21 22.46
C GLN A 164 -3.98 -7.93 22.61
N GLU A 165 -2.82 -8.03 23.26
CA GLU A 165 -1.92 -6.88 23.49
C GLU A 165 -0.70 -6.85 22.56
N ASP A 166 -0.31 -8.00 21.98
CA ASP A 166 0.73 -8.12 20.96
C ASP A 166 0.06 -8.26 19.59
N ILE A 167 0.30 -7.31 18.70
CA ILE A 167 -0.40 -7.20 17.41
C ILE A 167 0.59 -6.90 16.31
N VAL A 168 0.47 -7.61 15.19
CA VAL A 168 1.23 -7.36 13.97
C VAL A 168 0.29 -6.83 12.91
N VAL A 169 0.62 -5.68 12.34
CA VAL A 169 -0.14 -5.04 11.25
C VAL A 169 0.75 -4.92 10.03
N GLY A 170 0.30 -5.47 8.89
CA GLY A 170 0.95 -5.24 7.61
C GLY A 170 0.71 -3.80 7.12
N THR A 171 1.76 -3.09 6.75
CA THR A 171 1.67 -1.76 6.14
C THR A 171 2.38 -1.72 4.80
N PRO A 172 1.73 -1.24 3.73
CA PRO A 172 2.44 -0.93 2.51
C PRO A 172 3.33 0.30 2.70
N ILE A 173 4.49 0.30 2.04
CA ILE A 173 5.39 1.44 1.87
C ILE A 173 5.70 1.58 0.38
N ALA A 174 5.90 2.82 -0.10
CA ALA A 174 6.12 3.07 -1.54
C ALA A 174 7.34 2.34 -2.13
N GLY A 175 8.34 2.00 -1.30
CA GLY A 175 9.52 1.23 -1.73
C GLY A 175 10.42 1.93 -2.75
N ARG A 176 10.35 3.26 -2.82
CA ARG A 176 11.15 4.14 -3.69
C ARG A 176 12.13 4.96 -2.85
N PRO A 177 13.29 4.38 -2.46
CA PRO A 177 14.19 5.02 -1.49
C PRO A 177 15.04 6.16 -2.08
N HIS A 178 15.01 6.38 -3.39
CA HIS A 178 15.87 7.33 -4.09
C HIS A 178 15.11 8.10 -5.17
N ALA A 179 15.44 9.38 -5.36
CA ALA A 179 14.77 10.28 -6.31
C ALA A 179 14.76 9.72 -7.75
N ASP A 180 15.83 9.02 -8.11
CA ASP A 180 15.99 8.40 -9.44
C ASP A 180 14.92 7.36 -9.79
N VAL A 181 14.24 6.78 -8.80
CA VAL A 181 13.18 5.79 -9.02
C VAL A 181 11.79 6.31 -8.71
N GLU A 182 11.65 7.60 -8.34
CA GLU A 182 10.36 8.18 -7.98
C GLU A 182 9.38 8.22 -9.15
N ASN A 183 9.86 8.48 -10.37
CA ASN A 183 9.05 8.63 -11.57
C ASN A 183 9.11 7.40 -12.50
N ILE A 184 9.42 6.21 -11.98
CA ILE A 184 9.47 4.96 -12.77
C ILE A 184 8.17 4.17 -12.57
N ILE A 185 7.48 3.81 -13.66
CA ILE A 185 6.38 2.85 -13.59
C ILE A 185 6.94 1.45 -13.31
N GLY A 186 6.44 0.80 -12.26
CA GLY A 186 6.89 -0.53 -11.83
C GLY A 186 6.35 -0.94 -10.46
N MET A 187 6.66 -2.15 -10.03
CA MET A 187 6.22 -2.69 -8.73
C MET A 187 7.25 -2.37 -7.63
N PHE A 188 7.16 -1.20 -7.01
CA PHE A 188 8.09 -0.82 -5.93
C PHE A 188 7.51 -1.05 -4.54
N VAL A 189 6.18 -1.03 -4.40
CA VAL A 189 5.52 -1.17 -3.11
C VAL A 189 6.02 -2.41 -2.36
N ASN A 190 6.42 -2.20 -1.11
CA ASN A 190 6.81 -3.28 -0.20
C ASN A 190 5.85 -3.28 0.99
N THR A 191 5.68 -4.43 1.65
CA THR A 191 4.85 -4.54 2.85
C THR A 191 5.73 -4.81 4.06
N LEU A 192 5.65 -3.94 5.07
CA LEU A 192 6.32 -4.13 6.35
C LEU A 192 5.34 -4.73 7.37
N ALA A 193 5.83 -5.68 8.17
CA ALA A 193 5.08 -6.21 9.30
C ALA A 193 5.39 -5.37 10.56
N MET A 194 4.47 -4.48 10.93
CA MET A 194 4.62 -3.61 12.09
C MET A 194 4.14 -4.34 13.35
N ARG A 195 5.07 -4.84 14.16
CA ARG A 195 4.75 -5.47 15.45
C ARG A 195 4.70 -4.44 16.57
N ARG A 196 3.56 -4.37 17.26
CA ARG A 196 3.42 -3.65 18.51
C ARG A 196 3.40 -4.66 19.66
N GLY A 197 4.51 -4.73 20.40
CA GLY A 197 4.64 -5.66 21.53
C GLY A 197 3.72 -5.35 22.72
N ARG A 198 3.64 -6.30 23.66
CA ARG A 198 2.84 -6.23 24.91
C ARG A 198 3.13 -4.96 25.70
N GLN A 199 2.27 -3.97 25.60
CA GLN A 199 2.38 -2.72 26.34
C GLN A 199 1.01 -2.47 27.00
N GLY A 200 0.76 -3.13 28.14
CA GLY A 200 -0.54 -3.05 28.84
C GLY A 200 -1.07 -1.62 28.96
N ARG A 201 -2.40 -1.44 28.94
CA ARG A 201 -3.16 -0.16 28.84
C ARG A 201 -2.31 1.13 28.96
N LYS A 202 -1.79 1.63 27.83
CA LYS A 202 -1.11 2.94 27.73
C LYS A 202 -2.01 3.96 27.02
N HIS A 203 -1.85 5.22 27.36
CA HIS A 203 -2.54 6.31 26.67
C HIS A 203 -2.04 6.43 25.22
N LEU A 204 -2.95 6.70 24.27
CA LEU A 204 -2.68 6.78 22.83
C LEU A 204 -1.46 7.66 22.48
N ARG A 205 -1.32 8.82 23.13
CA ARG A 205 -0.17 9.74 22.95
C ARG A 205 1.19 9.08 23.21
N ARG A 206 1.24 8.07 24.08
CA ARG A 206 2.46 7.28 24.38
C ARG A 206 2.64 6.10 23.43
N ILE A 207 1.56 5.66 22.79
CA ILE A 207 1.58 4.61 21.75
C ILE A 207 2.12 5.21 20.44
N CYS A 208 1.72 6.42 20.06
CA CYS A 208 2.18 7.04 18.81
C CYS A 208 3.70 7.21 18.69
N ARG A 209 4.43 7.26 19.83
CA ARG A 209 5.89 7.47 19.86
C ARG A 209 6.72 6.17 19.91
N LYS A 210 6.06 5.02 19.90
CA LYS A 210 6.69 3.70 20.04
C LYS A 210 6.37 2.83 18.84
#